data_AF-D0U709-F1
#
_entry.id   AF-D0U709-F1
#
_cell.length_a   1.000
_cell.length_b   1.000
_cell.length_c   1.000
_cell.angle_alpha   90.00
_cell.angle_beta   90.00
_cell.angle_gamma   90.00
#
_symmetry.space_group_name_H-M   'P 1'
#
loop_
_entity.id
_entity.type
_entity.pdbx_description
1 polymer ?
#
loop_
_entity_poly.entity_id
_entity_poly.type
_entity_poly.pdbx_seq_one_letter_code
_entity_poly.pdbx_strand_id
1 'polypeptide(L)' 'PIGREKPLTPWGRTALGKRTRKIKKYSNPLILRRRKNG' A
#
# COMPACT_ATOMS: atom_id res chain seq x y z
N PRO A 1 17.18 11.90 -14.33
CA PRO A 1 16.59 11.44 -13.04
C PRO A 1 15.07 11.63 -13.09
N ILE A 2 14.28 10.79 -12.39
CA ILE A 2 12.80 10.82 -12.44
C ILE A 2 12.19 12.11 -11.85
N GLY A 3 13.00 12.93 -11.15
CA GLY A 3 12.62 14.25 -10.63
C GLY A 3 11.60 14.25 -9.47
N ARG A 4 11.32 13.09 -8.88
CA ARG A 4 10.32 12.93 -7.82
C ARG A 4 10.97 12.35 -6.56
N GLU A 5 10.53 12.82 -5.39
CA GLU A 5 11.03 12.37 -4.08
C GLU A 5 10.81 10.86 -3.86
N LYS A 6 9.74 10.30 -4.43
CA LYS A 6 9.37 8.89 -4.29
C LYS A 6 8.90 8.33 -5.64
N PRO A 7 9.09 7.03 -5.91
CA PRO A 7 8.54 6.41 -7.12
C PRO A 7 7.01 6.44 -7.08
N LEU A 8 6.41 6.90 -8.17
CA LEU A 8 4.96 6.98 -8.34
C LEU A 8 4.50 5.99 -9.41
N THR A 9 3.29 5.50 -9.24
CA THR A 9 2.52 4.83 -10.30
C THR A 9 2.23 5.81 -11.44
N PRO A 10 1.87 5.32 -12.64
CA PRO A 10 1.44 6.18 -13.76
C PRO A 10 0.26 7.11 -13.42
N TRP A 11 -0.51 6.77 -12.39
CA TRP A 11 -1.67 7.54 -11.91
C TRP A 11 -1.37 8.44 -10.69
N GLY A 12 -0.09 8.74 -10.43
CA GLY A 12 0.33 9.72 -9.42
C GLY A 12 0.27 9.24 -7.96
N ARG A 13 -0.02 7.96 -7.70
CA ARG A 13 0.01 7.38 -6.35
C ARG A 13 1.39 6.82 -6.02
N THR A 14 1.81 6.86 -4.76
CA THR A 14 3.09 6.27 -4.31
C THR A 14 3.16 4.77 -4.62
N ALA A 15 4.23 4.34 -5.28
CA ALA A 15 4.42 2.94 -5.69
C ALA A 15 4.92 2.05 -4.54
N LEU A 16 5.79 2.60 -3.68
CA LEU A 16 6.45 1.84 -2.61
C LEU A 16 6.05 2.34 -1.21
N GLY A 17 6.03 1.44 -0.23
CA GLY A 17 5.84 1.75 1.19
C GLY A 17 4.41 2.06 1.65
N LYS A 18 3.46 2.35 0.74
CA LYS A 18 2.07 2.66 1.11
C LYS A 18 1.18 1.41 1.13
N ARG A 19 0.53 1.12 2.26
CA ARG A 19 -0.52 0.10 2.33
C ARG A 19 -1.76 0.56 1.56
N THR A 20 -2.22 -0.26 0.61
CA THR A 20 -3.37 0.07 -0.28
C THR A 20 -4.71 -0.50 0.21
N ARG A 21 -4.72 -1.35 1.24
CA ARG A 21 -5.96 -1.96 1.77
C ARG A 21 -6.81 -0.91 2.51
N LYS A 22 -8.10 -0.82 2.17
CA LYS A 22 -9.09 0.01 2.89
C LYS A 22 -9.20 -0.40 4.37
N ILE A 23 -9.27 0.61 5.25
CA ILE A 23 -9.23 0.43 6.71
C ILE A 23 -10.48 -0.24 7.27
N LYS A 24 -11.67 0.00 6.71
CA LYS A 24 -12.97 -0.52 7.20
C LYS A 24 -13.57 -1.56 6.24
N LYS A 25 -12.87 -2.67 6.00
CA LYS A 25 -13.41 -3.82 5.22
C LYS A 25 -14.10 -4.80 6.16
N TYR A 26 -15.20 -5.40 5.71
CA TYR A 26 -15.92 -6.44 6.46
C TYR A 26 -15.05 -7.65 6.81
N SER A 27 -14.01 -7.92 6.02
CA SER A 27 -13.07 -9.03 6.27
C SER A 27 -11.99 -8.72 7.29
N ASN A 28 -11.92 -7.51 7.84
CA ASN A 28 -10.91 -7.18 8.86
C ASN A 28 -10.98 -8.05 10.12
N PRO A 29 -12.17 -8.37 10.69
CA PRO A 29 -12.27 -9.26 11.85
C PRO A 29 -11.81 -10.69 11.54
N LEU A 30 -11.87 -11.09 10.26
CA LEU A 30 -11.48 -12.43 9.81
C LEU A 30 -9.96 -12.58 9.61
N ILE A 31 -9.16 -11.51 9.73
CA ILE A 31 -7.71 -11.55 9.55
C ILE A 31 -7.03 -11.84 10.89
N LEU A 32 -6.54 -13.08 11.05
CA LEU A 32 -5.81 -13.50 12.25
C LEU A 32 -4.37 -12.97 12.28
N ARG A 33 -3.64 -13.03 11.15
CA ARG A 33 -2.26 -12.54 11.05
C ARG A 33 -1.98 -11.94 9.68
N ARG A 34 -1.28 -10.81 9.63
CA ARG A 34 -0.82 -10.18 8.38
C ARG A 34 0.57 -10.68 8.02
N ARG A 35 0.80 -10.97 6.74
CA ARG A 35 2.15 -11.26 6.23
C ARG A 35 2.98 -9.97 6.32
N LYS A 36 4.17 -10.05 6.91
CA LYS A 36 5.21 -9.04 6.68
C LYS A 36 5.89 -9.46 5.38
N ASN A 37 5.64 -8.71 4.31
CA ASN A 37 6.49 -8.84 3.13
C ASN A 37 7.79 -8.10 3.49
N GLY A 38 8.89 -8.85 3.54
CA GLY A 38 10.23 -8.27 3.45
C GLY A 38 10.43 -7.64 2.09
#